data_AF-A0A1S3X5F0-F1
#
_entry.id   AF-A0A1S3X5F0-F1
#
_cell.length_a   1.000
_cell.length_b   1.000
_cell.length_c   1.000
_cell.angle_alpha   90.00
_cell.angle_beta   90.00
_cell.angle_gamma   90.00
#
_symmetry.space_group_name_H-M   'P 1'
#
loop_
_entity.id
_entity.type
_entity.pdbx_description
1 polymer ?
#
loop_
_entity_poly.entity_id
_entity_poly.type
_entity_poly.pdbx_seq_one_letter_code
_entity_poly.pdbx_strand_id
1 'polypeptide(L)'
;FPPFSIHTFSTLKLNGLKSKTLYQDCWDALQWVASHAADNDAEPWIANHGNFNRLFIAGDSAGGNIVFNMTMRAGKESLIGCVKLVGAIFDFPFFLIPSVENIEGSLIYKLWNTICPPSEQGINSPVVSPVSENGPSLSELGCSRLFLCAGDKDELVPSEIVSRFAVAVKNSGWKGELDFIEIEGEGHCFQAANPEAEKSKYLIKRMASFIQRK
;
A
#
# COMPACT_ATOMS: atom_id res chain seq x y z
N PHE A 1 27.00 -10.10 6.06
CA PHE A 1 25.73 -9.40 5.83
C PHE A 1 24.58 -10.35 6.21
N PRO A 2 23.99 -10.27 7.41
CA PRO A 2 22.79 -11.03 7.72
C PRO A 2 21.54 -10.28 7.19
N PRO A 3 20.41 -10.99 7.06
CA PRO A 3 19.37 -10.69 6.08
C PRO A 3 18.47 -9.53 6.52
N PHE A 4 17.95 -8.82 5.53
CA PHE A 4 16.88 -7.84 5.69
C PHE A 4 15.63 -8.55 6.22
N SER A 5 15.29 -8.36 7.50
CA SER A 5 13.93 -8.61 7.98
C SER A 5 13.07 -7.42 7.57
N ILE A 6 12.38 -7.56 6.43
CA ILE A 6 11.17 -6.79 6.19
C ILE A 6 10.16 -7.35 7.19
N HIS A 7 9.81 -6.59 8.22
CA HIS A 7 8.65 -6.91 9.06
C HIS A 7 7.39 -6.67 8.23
N THR A 8 7.00 -7.66 7.43
CA THR A 8 5.61 -7.80 6.99
C THR A 8 4.79 -8.14 8.22
N PHE A 9 3.85 -7.28 8.58
CA PHE A 9 2.78 -7.63 9.53
C PHE A 9 1.79 -8.60 8.84
N SER A 10 2.27 -9.77 8.43
CA SER A 10 1.43 -10.84 7.88
C SER A 10 1.09 -11.80 9.01
N THR A 11 0.03 -11.49 9.77
CA THR A 11 -0.92 -12.39 10.48
C THR A 11 -1.56 -11.69 11.68
N LEU A 12 -2.46 -10.75 11.42
CA LEU A 12 -3.47 -10.37 12.41
C LEU A 12 -4.71 -11.22 12.20
N LYS A 13 -5.06 -12.04 13.20
CA LYS A 13 -6.34 -12.75 13.25
C LYS A 13 -7.46 -11.70 13.21
N LEU A 14 -8.23 -11.70 12.12
CA LEU A 14 -9.26 -10.70 11.77
C LEU A 14 -10.55 -10.78 12.64
N ASN A 15 -10.49 -11.29 13.87
CA ASN A 15 -11.68 -11.38 14.73
C ASN A 15 -11.81 -10.11 15.57
N GLY A 16 -12.58 -9.14 15.08
CA GLY A 16 -13.21 -8.10 15.91
C GLY A 16 -12.57 -6.70 15.91
N LEU A 17 -11.53 -6.44 15.11
CA LEU A 17 -11.02 -5.08 14.93
C LEU A 17 -11.95 -4.31 13.98
N LYS A 18 -12.60 -3.26 14.49
CA LYS A 18 -13.36 -2.32 13.66
C LYS A 18 -12.36 -1.56 12.77
N SER A 19 -12.36 -1.77 11.46
CA SER A 19 -11.55 -1.07 10.42
C SER A 19 -10.86 0.26 10.78
N LYS A 20 -11.56 1.22 11.42
CA LYS A 20 -10.97 2.48 11.92
C LYS A 20 -9.77 2.28 12.87
N THR A 21 -9.75 1.23 13.69
CA THR A 21 -8.61 0.93 14.57
C THR A 21 -7.40 0.45 13.78
N LEU A 22 -7.57 -0.37 12.75
CA LEU A 22 -6.44 -0.89 11.96
C LEU A 22 -5.66 0.22 11.24
N TYR A 23 -6.36 1.12 10.54
CA TYR A 23 -5.69 2.24 9.88
C TYR A 23 -5.07 3.22 10.87
N GLN A 24 -5.69 3.39 12.04
CA GLN A 24 -5.14 4.23 13.10
C GLN A 24 -3.88 3.61 13.70
N ASP A 25 -3.86 2.30 13.97
CA ASP A 25 -2.69 1.58 14.47
C ASP A 25 -1.51 1.70 13.49
N CYS A 26 -1.75 1.57 12.18
CA CYS A 26 -0.72 1.75 11.17
C CYS A 26 -0.24 3.20 11.04
N TRP A 27 -1.13 4.17 11.24
CA TRP A 27 -0.76 5.58 11.26
C TRP A 27 0.09 5.92 12.49
N ASP A 28 -0.30 5.43 13.66
CA ASP A 28 0.43 5.62 14.91
C ASP A 28 1.81 4.96 14.84
N ALA A 29 1.92 3.78 14.22
CA ALA A 29 3.20 3.15 13.95
C ALA A 29 4.07 3.98 12.99
N LEU A 30 3.50 4.55 11.93
CA LEU A 30 4.23 5.42 11.00
C LEU A 30 4.70 6.71 11.69
N GLN A 31 3.85 7.31 12.53
CA GLN A 31 4.20 8.47 13.34
C GLN A 31 5.28 8.16 14.36
N TRP A 32 5.21 6.99 15.00
CA TRP A 32 6.23 6.51 15.91
C TRP A 32 7.57 6.36 15.19
N VAL A 33 7.63 5.74 14.01
CA VAL A 33 8.89 5.68 13.24
C VAL A 33 9.40 7.08 12.94
N ALA A 34 8.54 8.00 12.49
CA ALA A 34 8.93 9.37 12.16
C ALA A 34 9.40 10.19 13.37
N SER A 35 8.88 9.93 14.58
CA SER A 35 9.25 10.69 15.79
C SER A 35 10.72 10.57 16.14
N HIS A 36 11.36 9.48 15.75
CA HIS A 36 12.78 9.21 15.96
C HIS A 36 13.71 10.18 15.21
N ALA A 37 13.19 10.95 14.25
CA ALA A 37 13.93 12.02 13.58
C ALA A 37 14.11 13.27 14.47
N ALA A 38 13.26 13.44 15.48
CA ALA A 38 13.23 14.60 16.36
C ALA A 38 13.52 14.27 17.84
N ASP A 39 13.66 12.99 18.16
CA ASP A 39 13.80 12.50 19.53
C ASP A 39 15.27 12.29 19.93
N ASN A 40 15.60 12.68 21.15
CA ASN A 40 16.92 12.45 21.75
C ASN A 40 17.06 11.02 22.31
N ASP A 41 15.94 10.33 22.54
CA ASP A 41 15.89 8.94 23.03
C ASP A 41 15.38 7.97 21.94
N ALA A 42 15.74 8.24 20.68
CA ALA A 42 15.37 7.39 19.55
C ALA A 42 15.82 5.93 19.74
N GLU A 43 14.96 4.97 19.39
CA GLU A 43 15.28 3.54 19.31
C GLU A 43 16.62 3.33 18.56
N PRO A 44 17.60 2.65 19.18
CA PRO A 44 18.98 2.63 18.69
C PRO A 44 19.15 2.11 17.26
N TRP A 45 18.38 1.11 16.82
CA TRP A 45 18.53 0.59 15.46
C TRP A 45 18.05 1.60 14.42
N ILE A 46 16.92 2.26 14.67
CA ILE A 46 16.41 3.34 13.79
C ILE A 46 17.36 4.53 13.81
N ALA A 47 17.86 4.94 14.97
CA ALA A 47 18.78 6.07 15.09
C ALA A 47 20.10 5.84 14.33
N ASN A 48 20.64 4.62 14.39
CA ASN A 48 21.94 4.30 13.80
C ASN A 48 21.87 3.93 12.31
N HIS A 49 20.72 3.45 11.81
CA HIS A 49 20.60 2.90 10.46
C HIS A 49 19.51 3.54 9.61
N GLY A 50 18.57 4.25 10.23
CA GLY A 50 17.47 4.93 9.56
C GLY A 50 17.96 6.14 8.76
N ASN A 51 17.28 6.41 7.65
CA ASN A 51 17.45 7.65 6.90
C ASN A 51 16.09 8.30 6.68
N PHE A 52 15.77 9.30 7.49
CA PHE A 52 14.48 9.98 7.45
C PHE A 52 14.26 10.85 6.20
N ASN A 53 15.31 11.13 5.43
CA ASN A 53 15.15 11.71 4.09
C ASN A 53 14.74 10.67 3.03
N ARG A 54 14.66 9.39 3.41
CA ARG A 54 14.38 8.25 2.53
C ARG A 54 13.39 7.27 3.17
N LEU A 55 12.27 7.79 3.68
CA LEU A 55 11.22 6.95 4.24
C LEU A 55 10.33 6.37 3.12
N PHE A 56 10.13 5.06 3.15
CA PHE A 56 9.22 4.33 2.26
C PHE A 56 8.25 3.50 3.08
N ILE A 57 7.05 3.30 2.54
CA ILE A 57 6.06 2.36 3.08
C ILE A 57 5.68 1.34 2.01
N ALA A 58 5.40 0.11 2.41
CA ALA A 58 5.13 -0.99 1.49
C ALA A 58 4.18 -1.99 2.12
N GLY A 59 3.35 -2.62 1.30
CA GLY A 59 2.39 -3.61 1.77
C GLY A 59 1.75 -4.36 0.61
N ASP A 60 1.43 -5.62 0.87
CA ASP A 60 0.80 -6.52 -0.08
C ASP A 60 -0.68 -6.74 0.23
N SER A 61 -1.54 -6.94 -0.77
CA SER A 61 -2.97 -7.23 -0.57
C SER A 61 -3.67 -6.16 0.30
N ALA A 62 -4.28 -6.56 1.41
CA ALA A 62 -4.85 -5.65 2.42
C ALA A 62 -3.80 -4.66 2.98
N GLY A 63 -2.54 -5.07 3.09
CA GLY A 63 -1.42 -4.19 3.40
C GLY A 63 -1.23 -3.09 2.35
N GLY A 64 -1.39 -3.42 1.06
CA GLY A 64 -1.36 -2.42 -0.02
C GLY A 64 -2.49 -1.39 0.11
N ASN A 65 -3.68 -1.83 0.54
CA ASN A 65 -4.78 -0.92 0.86
C ASN A 65 -4.46 0.02 2.04
N ILE A 66 -3.88 -0.50 3.11
CA ILE A 66 -3.43 0.30 4.27
C ILE A 66 -2.41 1.34 3.81
N VAL A 67 -1.40 0.93 3.04
CA VAL A 67 -0.33 1.81 2.56
C VAL A 67 -0.91 2.92 1.67
N PHE A 68 -1.92 2.63 0.84
CA PHE A 68 -2.65 3.67 0.11
C PHE A 68 -3.29 4.69 1.04
N ASN A 69 -4.07 4.25 2.04
CA ASN A 69 -4.70 5.14 3.01
C ASN A 69 -3.68 5.96 3.81
N MET A 70 -2.55 5.37 4.20
CA MET A 70 -1.46 6.08 4.88
C MET A 70 -0.79 7.11 3.97
N THR A 71 -0.62 6.78 2.68
CA THR A 71 -0.05 7.71 1.68
C THR A 71 -0.98 8.89 1.44
N MET A 72 -2.29 8.66 1.34
CA MET A 72 -3.29 9.73 1.21
C MET A 72 -3.33 10.60 2.48
N ARG A 73 -3.27 9.98 3.66
CA ARG A 73 -3.24 10.71 4.94
C ARG A 73 -1.99 11.56 5.09
N ALA A 74 -0.82 11.05 4.71
CA ALA A 74 0.44 11.80 4.72
C ALA A 74 0.47 13.01 3.78
N GLY A 75 -0.44 13.07 2.80
CA GLY A 75 -0.64 14.25 1.95
C GLY A 75 -1.36 15.41 2.64
N LYS A 76 -2.03 15.14 3.76
CA LYS A 76 -2.86 16.09 4.52
C LYS A 76 -2.33 16.35 5.92
N GLU A 77 -1.82 15.31 6.56
CA GLU A 77 -1.26 15.33 7.90
C GLU A 77 0.26 15.13 7.82
N SER A 78 1.02 16.06 8.40
CA SER A 78 2.48 15.97 8.41
C SER A 78 2.96 14.88 9.37
N LEU A 79 4.03 14.18 8.99
CA LEU A 79 4.70 13.26 9.88
C LEU A 79 5.55 14.02 10.92
N ILE A 80 5.72 13.42 12.10
CA ILE A 80 6.57 13.99 13.17
C ILE A 80 8.00 14.19 12.65
N GLY A 81 8.66 15.26 13.11
CA GLY A 81 10.05 15.56 12.73
C GLY A 81 10.20 16.07 11.29
N CYS A 82 9.11 16.55 10.67
CA CYS A 82 9.09 17.02 9.29
C CYS A 82 9.54 15.97 8.25
N VAL A 83 9.44 14.70 8.62
CA VAL A 83 9.73 13.56 7.76
C VAL A 83 8.72 13.50 6.60
N LYS A 84 9.17 13.10 5.42
CA LYS A 84 8.31 12.94 4.24
C LYS A 84 8.43 11.53 3.69
N LEU A 85 7.31 11.00 3.19
CA LEU A 85 7.33 9.76 2.40
C LEU A 85 7.98 10.06 1.05
N VAL A 86 9.08 9.37 0.76
CA VAL A 86 9.69 9.43 -0.57
C VAL A 86 8.87 8.60 -1.54
N GLY A 87 8.46 7.40 -1.14
CA GLY A 87 7.61 6.57 -1.97
C GLY A 87 6.82 5.50 -1.24
N ALA A 88 5.86 4.93 -1.97
CA ALA A 88 5.03 3.84 -1.50
C ALA A 88 4.97 2.69 -2.51
N ILE A 89 4.93 1.46 -2.00
CA ILE A 89 4.80 0.23 -2.80
C ILE A 89 3.43 -0.38 -2.51
N PHE A 90 2.62 -0.52 -3.55
CA PHE A 90 1.34 -1.22 -3.51
C PHE A 90 1.48 -2.53 -4.28
N ASP A 91 1.70 -3.61 -3.53
CA ASP A 91 1.97 -4.94 -4.07
C ASP A 91 0.67 -5.76 -4.12
N PHE A 92 0.07 -5.97 -5.29
CA PHE A 92 -1.26 -6.57 -5.44
C PHE A 92 -2.32 -5.94 -4.50
N PRO A 93 -2.49 -4.60 -4.50
CA PRO A 93 -3.29 -3.94 -3.48
C PRO A 93 -4.77 -4.34 -3.53
N PHE A 94 -5.35 -4.58 -2.35
CA PHE A 94 -6.78 -4.86 -2.19
C PHE A 94 -7.60 -3.58 -2.45
N PHE A 95 -8.03 -3.41 -3.69
CA PHE A 95 -8.88 -2.31 -4.12
C PHE A 95 -10.17 -2.81 -4.75
N LEU A 96 -11.19 -1.95 -4.71
CA LEU A 96 -12.42 -2.13 -5.47
C LEU A 96 -12.61 -0.92 -6.38
N ILE A 97 -12.94 -1.13 -7.65
CA ILE A 97 -13.28 -0.03 -8.56
C ILE A 97 -14.68 -0.30 -9.13
N PRO A 98 -15.68 0.58 -8.87
CA PRO A 98 -17.07 0.36 -9.30
C PRO A 98 -17.26 0.13 -10.81
N SER A 99 -16.36 0.70 -11.63
CA SER A 99 -16.44 0.62 -13.09
C SER A 99 -15.86 -0.67 -13.69
N VAL A 100 -15.35 -1.58 -12.86
CA VAL A 100 -14.90 -2.92 -13.29
C VAL A 100 -16.09 -3.88 -13.28
N GLU A 101 -16.21 -4.68 -14.33
CA GLU A 101 -17.36 -5.56 -14.54
C GLU A 101 -17.49 -6.61 -13.41
N ASN A 102 -18.74 -6.87 -12.99
CA ASN A 102 -19.11 -7.90 -12.00
C ASN A 102 -18.35 -7.83 -10.65
N ILE A 103 -17.86 -6.64 -10.30
CA ILE A 103 -17.10 -6.42 -9.07
C ILE A 103 -17.94 -6.71 -7.82
N GLU A 104 -19.24 -6.40 -7.80
CA GLU A 104 -20.13 -6.72 -6.66
C GLU A 104 -20.40 -8.22 -6.50
N GLY A 105 -20.20 -9.02 -7.56
CA GLY A 105 -20.28 -10.48 -7.49
C GLY A 105 -18.99 -11.15 -6.99
N SER A 106 -17.87 -10.41 -7.02
CA SER A 106 -16.52 -10.92 -6.75
C SER A 106 -16.29 -11.35 -5.30
N LEU A 107 -15.27 -12.18 -5.09
CA LEU A 107 -14.83 -12.59 -3.75
C LEU A 107 -14.32 -11.38 -2.95
N ILE A 108 -13.57 -10.48 -3.59
CA ILE A 108 -13.01 -9.29 -2.92
C ILE A 108 -14.10 -8.36 -2.39
N TYR A 109 -15.20 -8.15 -3.12
CA TYR A 109 -16.33 -7.36 -2.64
C TYR A 109 -17.02 -8.01 -1.43
N LYS A 110 -17.23 -9.33 -1.46
CA LYS A 110 -17.82 -10.06 -0.33
C LYS A 110 -16.94 -10.00 0.91
N LEU A 111 -15.62 -10.15 0.73
CA LEU A 111 -14.65 -10.02 1.81
C LEU A 111 -14.69 -8.62 2.41
N TRP A 112 -14.67 -7.56 1.56
CA TRP A 112 -14.77 -6.19 2.02
C TRP A 112 -16.00 -5.97 2.89
N ASN A 113 -17.19 -6.33 2.41
CA ASN A 113 -18.45 -6.14 3.15
C ASN A 113 -18.53 -6.95 4.45
N THR A 114 -17.73 -8.01 4.57
CA THR A 114 -17.64 -8.83 5.79
C THR A 114 -16.74 -8.19 6.84
N ILE A 115 -15.62 -7.57 6.44
CA ILE A 115 -14.61 -7.05 7.37
C ILE A 115 -14.77 -5.55 7.68
N CYS A 116 -15.39 -4.79 6.77
CA CYS A 116 -15.57 -3.36 6.97
C CYS A 116 -16.73 -3.06 7.94
N PRO A 117 -16.67 -1.94 8.68
CA PRO A 117 -17.76 -1.49 9.51
C PRO A 117 -18.94 -1.10 8.63
N PRO A 118 -20.18 -1.14 9.15
CA PRO A 118 -21.37 -0.78 8.38
C PRO A 118 -21.30 0.58 7.67
N SER A 119 -20.55 1.55 8.24
CA SER A 119 -20.38 2.89 7.64
C SER A 119 -19.49 2.92 6.39
N GLU A 120 -18.72 1.86 6.14
CA GLU A 120 -17.76 1.76 5.02
C GLU A 120 -18.15 0.65 4.03
N GLN A 121 -19.33 0.04 4.20
CA GLN A 121 -19.81 -1.00 3.30
C GLN A 121 -20.06 -0.48 1.89
N GLY A 122 -20.00 -1.41 0.95
CA GLY A 122 -20.22 -1.14 -0.47
C GLY A 122 -18.96 -0.70 -1.20
N ILE A 123 -19.10 -0.61 -2.53
CA ILE A 123 -18.00 -0.42 -3.46
C ILE A 123 -17.51 1.03 -3.56
N ASN A 124 -18.32 1.98 -3.08
CA ASN A 124 -18.02 3.40 -3.15
C ASN A 124 -17.28 3.91 -1.91
N SER A 125 -16.95 3.06 -0.94
CA SER A 125 -16.16 3.50 0.21
C SER A 125 -14.78 3.98 -0.26
N PRO A 126 -14.37 5.21 0.10
CA PRO A 126 -13.08 5.76 -0.31
C PRO A 126 -11.89 5.05 0.35
N VAL A 127 -12.15 4.21 1.36
CA VAL A 127 -11.13 3.42 2.04
C VAL A 127 -10.65 2.25 1.17
N VAL A 128 -11.56 1.62 0.42
CA VAL A 128 -11.26 0.47 -0.45
C VAL A 128 -11.23 0.84 -1.93
N SER A 129 -11.93 1.90 -2.32
CA SER A 129 -11.98 2.38 -3.69
C SER A 129 -11.11 3.61 -3.87
N PRO A 130 -9.91 3.48 -4.45
CA PRO A 130 -8.98 4.59 -4.57
C PRO A 130 -9.43 5.65 -5.60
N VAL A 131 -10.50 5.38 -6.34
CA VAL A 131 -11.10 6.29 -7.33
C VAL A 131 -12.52 6.69 -6.96
N SER A 132 -12.91 6.52 -5.69
CA SER A 132 -14.21 6.94 -5.18
C SER A 132 -14.40 8.46 -5.33
N GLU A 133 -15.58 8.87 -5.80
CA GLU A 133 -15.98 10.28 -5.86
C GLU A 133 -16.09 10.94 -4.47
N ASN A 134 -16.32 10.14 -3.43
CA ASN A 134 -16.35 10.58 -2.04
C ASN A 134 -14.95 10.61 -1.40
N GLY A 135 -13.92 10.22 -2.16
CA GLY A 135 -12.54 10.14 -1.70
C GLY A 135 -11.75 11.43 -1.88
N PRO A 136 -10.58 11.52 -1.22
CA PRO A 136 -9.61 12.58 -1.49
C PRO A 136 -9.08 12.51 -2.93
N SER A 137 -8.68 13.66 -3.49
CA SER A 137 -8.09 13.69 -4.83
C SER A 137 -6.76 12.94 -4.83
N LEU A 138 -6.54 12.06 -5.82
CA LEU A 138 -5.26 11.37 -6.00
C LEU A 138 -4.09 12.33 -6.26
N SER A 139 -4.33 13.60 -6.60
CA SER A 139 -3.28 14.64 -6.65
C SER A 139 -2.63 14.89 -5.29
N GLU A 140 -3.32 14.54 -4.21
CA GLU A 140 -2.92 14.76 -2.81
C GLU A 140 -2.11 13.59 -2.23
N LEU A 141 -1.69 12.60 -3.05
CA LEU A 141 -0.81 11.53 -2.59
C LEU A 141 0.46 12.11 -1.93
N GLY A 142 0.67 11.80 -0.64
CA GLY A 142 1.72 12.36 0.22
C GLY A 142 3.13 11.84 -0.03
N CYS A 143 3.40 11.27 -1.21
CA CYS A 143 4.72 10.78 -1.59
C CYS A 143 5.10 11.26 -3.00
N SER A 144 6.37 11.09 -3.36
CA SER A 144 6.90 11.50 -4.67
C SER A 144 7.04 10.35 -5.67
N ARG A 145 6.91 9.10 -5.21
CA ARG A 145 7.21 7.90 -6.01
C ARG A 145 6.26 6.76 -5.65
N LEU A 146 5.71 6.10 -6.64
CA LEU A 146 4.82 4.95 -6.48
C LEU A 146 5.34 3.75 -7.26
N PHE A 147 5.21 2.58 -6.65
CA PHE A 147 5.41 1.30 -7.30
C PHE A 147 4.14 0.46 -7.17
N LEU A 148 3.60 0.03 -8.30
CA LEU A 148 2.38 -0.77 -8.39
C LEU A 148 2.70 -2.13 -9.00
N CYS A 149 2.25 -3.20 -8.35
CA CYS A 149 2.35 -4.56 -8.87
C CYS A 149 0.98 -5.21 -8.98
N ALA A 150 0.76 -5.96 -10.06
CA ALA A 150 -0.38 -6.85 -10.26
C ALA A 150 0.07 -8.14 -10.95
N GLY A 151 -0.80 -9.15 -10.98
CA GLY A 151 -0.61 -10.37 -11.75
C GLY A 151 -1.82 -10.58 -12.65
N ASP A 152 -1.59 -11.00 -13.89
CA ASP A 152 -2.64 -11.19 -14.89
C ASP A 152 -3.56 -12.40 -14.59
N LYS A 153 -3.15 -13.28 -13.66
CA LYS A 153 -3.93 -14.42 -13.14
C LYS A 153 -4.40 -14.19 -11.71
N ASP A 154 -4.44 -12.95 -11.23
CA ASP A 154 -4.98 -12.64 -9.91
C ASP A 154 -6.51 -12.81 -9.89
N GLU A 155 -6.96 -13.94 -9.33
CA GLU A 155 -8.38 -14.27 -9.18
C GLU A 155 -9.07 -13.48 -8.05
N LEU A 156 -8.30 -12.89 -7.12
CA LEU A 156 -8.85 -12.11 -6.01
C LEU A 156 -9.03 -10.65 -6.41
N VAL A 157 -7.98 -10.05 -6.98
CA VAL A 157 -7.95 -8.65 -7.43
C VAL A 157 -7.62 -8.65 -8.92
N PRO A 158 -8.63 -8.55 -9.82
CA PRO A 158 -8.36 -8.46 -11.25
C PRO A 158 -7.35 -7.37 -11.56
N SER A 159 -6.34 -7.67 -12.39
CA SER A 159 -5.27 -6.72 -12.69
C SER A 159 -5.75 -5.41 -13.32
N GLU A 160 -6.94 -5.44 -13.95
CA GLU A 160 -7.68 -4.28 -14.41
C GLU A 160 -7.91 -3.23 -13.31
N ILE A 161 -8.17 -3.65 -12.07
CA ILE A 161 -8.34 -2.73 -10.93
C ILE A 161 -7.07 -1.93 -10.69
N VAL A 162 -5.92 -2.60 -10.67
CA VAL A 162 -4.62 -1.96 -10.40
C VAL A 162 -4.20 -1.06 -11.56
N SER A 163 -4.40 -1.50 -12.80
CA SER A 163 -4.10 -0.69 -13.99
C SER A 163 -5.01 0.54 -14.11
N ARG A 164 -6.31 0.43 -13.81
CA ARG A 164 -7.22 1.59 -13.75
C ARG A 164 -6.82 2.58 -12.66
N PHE A 165 -6.40 2.10 -11.49
CA PHE A 165 -5.83 2.97 -10.46
C PHE A 165 -4.57 3.69 -10.96
N ALA A 166 -3.65 2.98 -11.63
CA ALA A 166 -2.45 3.59 -12.20
C ALA A 166 -2.77 4.70 -13.21
N VAL A 167 -3.78 4.49 -14.07
CA VAL A 167 -4.29 5.50 -15.01
C VAL A 167 -4.90 6.68 -14.27
N ALA A 168 -5.71 6.43 -13.24
CA ALA A 168 -6.32 7.49 -12.44
C ALA A 168 -5.27 8.37 -11.75
N VAL A 169 -4.21 7.79 -11.20
CA VAL A 169 -3.09 8.55 -10.61
C VAL A 169 -2.40 9.42 -11.67
N LYS A 170 -2.12 8.91 -12.87
CA LYS A 170 -1.51 9.69 -13.95
C LYS A 170 -2.38 10.87 -14.39
N ASN A 171 -3.70 10.69 -14.35
CA ASN A 171 -4.66 11.71 -14.76
C ASN A 171 -5.06 12.68 -13.63
N SER A 172 -4.70 12.40 -12.38
CA SER A 172 -5.11 13.22 -11.23
C SER A 172 -4.37 14.56 -11.13
N GLY A 173 -3.25 14.70 -11.84
CA GLY A 173 -2.35 15.85 -11.70
C GLY A 173 -1.27 15.67 -10.63
N TRP A 174 -1.21 14.51 -9.97
CA TRP A 174 -0.08 14.13 -9.11
C TRP A 174 1.24 14.25 -9.88
N LYS A 175 2.26 14.83 -9.25
CA LYS A 175 3.54 15.21 -9.89
C LYS A 175 4.68 14.22 -9.65
N GLY A 176 4.39 13.09 -9.02
CA GLY A 176 5.36 12.05 -8.72
C GLY A 176 5.61 11.09 -9.88
N GLU A 177 6.52 10.16 -9.64
CA GLU A 177 6.88 9.08 -10.57
C GLU A 177 6.08 7.81 -10.25
N LEU A 178 5.51 7.17 -11.27
CA LEU A 178 4.76 5.92 -11.11
C LEU A 178 5.39 4.80 -11.93
N ASP A 179 5.89 3.78 -11.24
CA ASP A 179 6.31 2.52 -11.82
C ASP A 179 5.17 1.51 -11.66
N PHE A 180 4.66 0.95 -12.77
CA PHE A 180 3.65 -0.11 -12.77
C PHE A 180 4.18 -1.33 -13.49
N ILE A 181 4.05 -2.49 -12.87
CA ILE A 181 4.36 -3.78 -13.48
C ILE A 181 3.19 -4.75 -13.30
N GLU A 182 2.92 -5.50 -14.36
CA GLU A 182 2.02 -6.65 -14.34
C GLU A 182 2.88 -7.90 -14.58
N ILE A 183 2.76 -8.90 -13.73
CA ILE A 183 3.51 -10.16 -13.82
C ILE A 183 2.65 -11.18 -14.55
N GLU A 184 3.08 -11.57 -15.75
CA GLU A 184 2.43 -12.60 -16.56
C GLU A 184 2.46 -13.97 -15.87
N GLY A 185 1.34 -14.68 -15.91
CA GLY A 185 1.13 -16.03 -15.41
C GLY A 185 1.05 -16.15 -13.89
N GLU A 186 1.01 -15.05 -13.13
CA GLU A 186 1.04 -15.09 -11.66
C GLU A 186 -0.25 -14.55 -11.04
N GLY A 187 -0.62 -15.15 -9.91
CA GLY A 187 -1.79 -14.80 -9.13
C GLY A 187 -1.47 -13.88 -7.93
N HIS A 188 -2.48 -13.68 -7.10
CA HIS A 188 -2.43 -12.78 -5.94
C HIS A 188 -1.24 -13.07 -5.01
N CYS A 189 -0.38 -12.07 -4.78
CA CYS A 189 0.75 -12.14 -3.85
C CYS A 189 1.62 -13.41 -3.99
N PHE A 190 1.80 -13.94 -5.21
CA PHE A 190 2.49 -15.20 -5.46
C PHE A 190 3.90 -15.29 -4.82
N GLN A 191 4.58 -14.14 -4.69
CA GLN A 191 5.89 -13.99 -4.07
C GLN A 191 5.93 -14.38 -2.59
N ALA A 192 4.80 -14.26 -1.87
CA ALA A 192 4.71 -14.67 -0.47
C ALA A 192 4.64 -16.20 -0.33
N ALA A 193 4.04 -16.89 -1.29
CA ALA A 193 3.89 -18.34 -1.29
C ALA A 193 5.21 -19.05 -1.67
N ASN A 194 5.95 -18.50 -2.64
CA ASN A 194 7.24 -19.06 -3.05
C ASN A 194 8.24 -17.94 -3.38
N PRO A 195 8.97 -17.39 -2.38
CA PRO A 195 9.93 -16.31 -2.60
C PRO A 195 11.15 -16.72 -3.42
N GLU A 196 11.43 -18.02 -3.54
CA GLU A 196 12.60 -18.53 -4.25
C GLU A 196 12.39 -18.72 -5.75
N ALA A 197 11.13 -18.67 -6.22
CA ALA A 197 10.80 -18.73 -7.64
C ALA A 197 11.43 -17.56 -8.42
N GLU A 198 11.74 -17.77 -9.70
CA GLU A 198 12.42 -16.78 -10.52
C GLU A 198 11.63 -15.47 -10.63
N LYS A 199 10.32 -15.56 -10.85
CA LYS A 199 9.44 -14.38 -10.91
C LYS A 199 9.30 -13.67 -9.57
N SER A 200 9.32 -14.40 -8.45
CA SER A 200 9.28 -13.81 -7.10
C SER A 200 10.56 -13.04 -6.84
N LYS A 201 11.71 -13.65 -7.13
CA LYS A 201 13.03 -12.99 -7.08
C LYS A 201 13.08 -11.78 -8.00
N TYR A 202 12.50 -11.87 -9.20
CA TYR A 202 12.39 -10.74 -10.11
C TYR A 202 11.59 -9.59 -9.47
N LEU A 203 10.38 -9.84 -8.99
CA LEU A 203 9.54 -8.84 -8.33
C LEU A 203 10.23 -8.19 -7.12
N ILE A 204 10.81 -9.01 -6.23
CA ILE A 204 11.57 -8.53 -5.07
C ILE A 204 12.73 -7.63 -5.49
N LYS A 205 13.48 -8.01 -6.55
CA LYS A 205 14.56 -7.17 -7.09
C LYS A 205 14.05 -5.85 -7.67
N ARG A 206 12.89 -5.84 -8.31
CA ARG A 206 12.25 -4.60 -8.82
C ARG A 206 11.88 -3.67 -7.68
N MET A 207 11.26 -4.18 -6.62
CA MET A 207 10.92 -3.41 -5.41
C MET A 207 12.17 -2.88 -4.70
N ALA A 208 13.21 -3.71 -4.53
CA ALA A 208 14.48 -3.27 -3.95
C ALA A 208 15.15 -2.18 -4.79
N SER A 209 15.15 -2.32 -6.11
CA SER A 209 15.69 -1.31 -7.04
C SER A 209 14.92 0.01 -6.94
N PHE A 210 13.59 -0.06 -6.81
CA PHE A 210 12.76 1.11 -6.56
C PHE A 210 13.19 1.82 -5.27
N ILE A 211 13.30 1.12 -4.13
CA ILE A 211 13.71 1.75 -2.86
C ILE A 211 15.12 2.35 -2.97
N GLN A 212 16.04 1.67 -3.66
CA GLN A 212 17.45 2.08 -3.74
C GLN A 212 17.71 3.21 -4.72
N ARG A 213 16.86 3.43 -5.74
CA ARG A 213 16.97 4.52 -6.72
C ARG A 213 17.17 5.85 -5.99
N LYS A 214 18.21 6.58 -6.39
CA LYS A 214 18.59 7.89 -5.85
C LYS A 214 17.68 8.97 -6.40
#